data_AF-A0A291PAD0-F1
#
_entry.id   AF-A0A291PAD0-F1
#
_cell.length_a   1.000
_cell.length_b   1.000
_cell.length_c   1.000
_cell.angle_alpha   90.00
_cell.angle_beta   90.00
_cell.angle_gamma   90.00
#
_symmetry.space_group_name_H-M   'P 1'
#
loop_
_entity.id
_entity.type
_entity.pdbx_description
1 polymer ?
#
loop_
_entity_poly.entity_id
_entity_poly.type
_entity_poly.pdbx_seq_one_letter_code
_entity_poly.pdbx_strand_id
1 'polypeptide(L)'
;MEQTLIVVHGEETLPRWQAAFPEGECGTVEQARSQMGSSGLVWVSERVDEWPMLVRQWSQRGAAVVVLSYRPNQAQGLEALEAGARGYVHALANPEVLHRVATVVTHEGLWVGPELVSRVVGAGFSALGGAPRGSQQGLERLTERERAVALAVAEGQSNKEVARHLAISDRTVKCHLSAIFRKLEVRDRMQLVLHLSRSETVDA
;
A
#
# COMPACT_ATOMS: atom_id res chain seq x y z
N MET A 1 25.67 -8.08 -12.99
CA MET A 1 25.68 -6.62 -12.93
C MET A 1 25.57 -6.26 -11.47
N GLU A 2 26.62 -5.68 -10.90
CA GLU A 2 26.66 -5.24 -9.51
C GLU A 2 25.54 -4.22 -9.30
N GLN A 3 24.51 -4.63 -8.57
CA GLN A 3 23.41 -3.74 -8.23
C GLN A 3 23.92 -2.82 -7.13
N THR A 4 24.35 -1.61 -7.51
CA THR A 4 24.71 -0.58 -6.54
C THR A 4 23.50 -0.33 -5.65
N LEU A 5 23.64 -0.74 -4.40
CA LEU A 5 22.57 -0.80 -3.42
C LEU A 5 22.79 0.31 -2.41
N ILE A 6 22.22 1.48 -2.68
CA ILE A 6 22.47 2.68 -1.87
C ILE A 6 21.34 2.84 -0.86
N VAL A 7 21.68 2.87 0.44
CA VAL A 7 20.78 3.40 1.46
C VAL A 7 21.08 4.86 1.69
N VAL A 8 20.07 5.69 1.49
CA VAL A 8 20.10 7.06 1.99
C VAL A 8 19.42 7.08 3.35
N HIS A 9 20.24 7.15 4.40
CA HIS A 9 19.79 7.32 5.78
C HIS A 9 20.41 8.59 6.39
N GLY A 10 19.86 9.06 7.52
CA GLY A 10 20.47 10.12 8.33
C GLY A 10 21.72 9.61 9.07
N GLU A 11 21.92 9.95 10.34
CA GLU A 11 23.09 9.50 11.12
C GLU A 11 23.01 8.05 11.65
N GLU A 12 21.95 7.31 11.35
CA GLU A 12 21.59 6.08 12.07
C GLU A 12 21.85 4.81 11.26
N THR A 13 22.41 3.78 11.90
CA THR A 13 22.69 2.49 11.25
C THR A 13 21.41 1.67 11.05
N LEU A 14 21.36 0.87 9.97
CA LEU A 14 20.27 -0.08 9.70
C LEU A 14 20.78 -1.53 9.75
N PRO A 15 20.93 -2.14 10.95
CA PRO A 15 21.61 -3.43 11.10
C PRO A 15 20.93 -4.56 10.35
N ARG A 16 19.59 -4.57 10.31
CA ARG A 16 18.82 -5.61 9.58
C ARG A 16 18.96 -5.48 8.08
N TRP A 17 19.06 -4.25 7.59
CA TRP A 17 19.30 -3.99 6.18
C TRP A 17 20.73 -4.38 5.80
N GLN A 18 21.72 -4.03 6.62
CA GLN A 18 23.11 -4.39 6.38
C GLN A 18 23.34 -5.91 6.48
N ALA A 19 22.61 -6.59 7.37
CA ALA A 19 22.60 -8.05 7.43
C ALA A 19 21.97 -8.68 6.18
N ALA A 20 20.97 -8.04 5.57
CA ALA A 20 20.41 -8.47 4.29
C ALA A 20 21.38 -8.17 3.13
N PHE A 21 22.09 -7.05 3.18
CA PHE A 21 22.95 -6.62 2.09
C PHE A 21 24.35 -6.25 2.60
N PRO A 22 25.21 -7.26 2.85
CA PRO A 22 26.54 -7.02 3.40
C PRO A 22 27.45 -6.20 2.47
N GLU A 23 27.24 -6.32 1.16
CA GLU A 23 27.95 -5.56 0.12
C GLU A 23 27.25 -4.24 -0.23
N GLY A 24 26.15 -3.90 0.44
CA GLY A 24 25.42 -2.66 0.21
C GLY A 24 26.16 -1.44 0.75
N GLU A 25 26.02 -0.31 0.06
CA GLU A 25 26.60 0.96 0.48
C GLU A 25 25.57 1.79 1.25
N CYS A 26 25.95 2.22 2.45
CA CYS A 26 25.18 3.15 3.28
C CYS A 26 25.83 4.52 3.22
N GLY A 27 25.07 5.56 2.90
CA GLY A 27 25.63 6.90 2.76
C GLY A 27 24.62 8.03 2.95
N THR A 28 25.15 9.25 2.98
CA THR A 28 24.34 10.47 3.02
C THR A 28 23.74 10.77 1.65
N VAL A 29 22.76 11.68 1.61
CA VAL A 29 22.16 12.16 0.36
C VAL A 29 23.22 12.66 -0.63
N GLU A 30 24.24 13.35 -0.14
CA GLU A 30 25.29 13.94 -0.97
C GLU A 30 26.21 12.88 -1.60
N GLN A 31 26.56 11.85 -0.83
CA GLN A 31 27.31 10.68 -1.33
C GLN A 31 26.49 9.89 -2.35
N ALA A 32 25.21 9.71 -2.05
CA ALA A 32 24.26 9.06 -2.94
C ALA A 32 24.10 9.84 -4.27
N ARG A 33 24.13 11.18 -4.24
CA ARG A 33 24.04 12.04 -5.42
C ARG A 33 25.29 11.98 -6.31
N SER A 34 26.48 11.76 -5.76
CA SER A 34 27.72 11.65 -6.55
C SER A 34 27.84 10.30 -7.25
N GLN A 35 27.20 9.25 -6.73
CA GLN A 35 27.18 7.90 -7.29
C GLN A 35 26.01 7.65 -8.29
N MET A 36 25.25 8.68 -8.63
CA MET A 36 23.94 8.63 -9.31
C MET A 36 24.00 8.29 -10.83
N GLY A 37 24.95 7.44 -11.23
CA GLY A 37 25.29 7.14 -12.63
C GLY A 37 24.79 5.80 -13.20
N SER A 38 24.23 4.90 -12.37
CA SER A 38 23.88 3.53 -12.80
C SER A 38 22.45 3.15 -12.44
N SER A 39 21.76 2.44 -13.34
CA SER A 39 20.47 1.79 -13.11
C SER A 39 20.62 0.74 -11.99
N GLY A 40 20.32 1.14 -10.75
CA GLY A 40 20.52 0.33 -9.54
C GLY A 40 19.26 0.20 -8.68
N LEU A 41 19.39 -0.54 -7.58
CA LEU A 41 18.35 -0.67 -6.55
C LEU A 41 18.67 0.27 -5.39
N VAL A 42 17.67 0.99 -4.94
CA VAL A 42 17.84 2.10 -4.02
C VAL A 42 16.92 1.91 -2.84
N TRP A 43 17.43 2.22 -1.66
CA TRP A 43 16.66 2.28 -0.44
C TRP A 43 16.71 3.71 0.14
N VAL A 44 15.56 4.34 0.29
CA VAL A 44 15.44 5.70 0.84
C VAL A 44 14.71 5.61 2.17
N SER A 45 15.32 6.14 3.24
CA SER A 45 14.64 6.25 4.53
C SER A 45 13.66 7.41 4.53
N GLU A 46 12.47 7.20 5.09
CA GLU A 46 11.50 8.28 5.36
C GLU A 46 12.04 9.39 6.27
N ARG A 47 13.14 9.12 6.99
CA ARG A 47 13.77 10.07 7.92
C ARG A 47 14.62 11.13 7.22
N VAL A 48 14.81 11.01 5.91
CA VAL A 48 15.47 12.04 5.10
C VAL A 48 14.42 13.07 4.72
N ASP A 49 14.58 14.34 5.12
CA ASP A 49 13.54 15.37 4.92
C ASP A 49 13.10 15.51 3.45
N GLU A 50 14.05 15.37 2.52
CA GLU A 50 13.82 15.46 1.08
C GLU A 50 13.59 14.11 0.37
N TRP A 51 13.23 13.06 1.12
CA TRP A 51 13.04 11.72 0.58
C TRP A 51 12.09 11.65 -0.63
N PRO A 52 10.94 12.36 -0.71
CA PRO A 52 10.05 12.25 -1.88
C PRO A 52 10.71 12.78 -3.15
N MET A 53 11.49 13.86 -3.02
CA MET A 53 12.23 14.45 -4.14
C MET A 53 13.35 13.50 -4.61
N LEU A 54 14.05 12.84 -3.69
CA LEU A 54 15.09 11.87 -4.03
C LEU A 54 14.52 10.64 -4.76
N VAL A 55 13.41 10.10 -4.26
CA VAL A 55 12.69 9.00 -4.93
C VAL A 55 12.35 9.38 -6.36
N ARG A 56 11.79 10.58 -6.58
CA ARG A 56 11.45 11.08 -7.91
C ARG A 56 12.67 11.20 -8.82
N GLN A 57 13.75 11.80 -8.34
CA GLN A 57 14.98 11.99 -9.14
C GLN A 57 15.58 10.67 -9.59
N TRP A 58 15.59 9.65 -8.73
CA TRP A 58 16.21 8.37 -9.03
C TRP A 58 15.30 7.47 -9.88
N SER A 59 13.99 7.49 -9.61
CA SER A 59 12.99 6.81 -10.45
C SER A 59 13.01 7.33 -11.89
N GLN A 60 13.12 8.66 -12.09
CA GLN A 60 13.25 9.28 -13.42
C GLN A 60 14.52 8.88 -14.18
N ARG A 61 15.57 8.43 -13.46
CA ARG A 61 16.81 7.91 -14.04
C ARG A 61 16.77 6.39 -14.30
N GLY A 62 15.64 5.75 -14.03
CA GLY A 62 15.43 4.31 -14.23
C GLY A 62 15.86 3.44 -13.05
N ALA A 63 16.26 4.03 -11.92
CA ALA A 63 16.57 3.24 -10.72
C ALA A 63 15.30 2.65 -10.10
N ALA A 64 15.43 1.46 -9.54
CA ALA A 64 14.36 0.82 -8.80
C ALA A 64 14.44 1.31 -7.34
N VAL A 65 13.42 2.06 -6.88
CA VAL A 65 13.48 2.75 -5.57
C VAL A 65 12.53 2.10 -4.56
N VAL A 66 13.01 1.88 -3.34
CA VAL A 66 12.25 1.37 -2.20
C VAL A 66 12.32 2.38 -1.06
N VAL A 67 11.19 2.68 -0.44
CA VAL A 67 11.11 3.55 0.74
C VAL A 67 11.02 2.70 2.01
N LEU A 68 11.87 3.02 2.98
CA LEU A 68 11.92 2.40 4.30
C LEU A 68 11.20 3.29 5.32
N SER A 69 10.26 2.70 6.05
CA SER A 69 9.52 3.38 7.11
C SER A 69 9.59 2.64 8.44
N TYR A 70 9.83 3.34 9.55
CA TYR A 70 9.74 2.77 10.89
C TYR A 70 8.30 2.67 11.38
N ARG A 71 7.38 3.43 10.78
CA ARG A 71 5.94 3.37 11.07
C ARG A 71 5.15 3.39 9.77
N PRO A 72 5.16 2.26 9.01
CA PRO A 72 4.49 2.19 7.74
C PRO A 72 3.02 2.58 7.86
N ASN A 73 2.60 3.52 7.03
CA ASN A 73 1.21 3.97 6.98
C ASN A 73 0.78 4.24 5.53
N GLN A 74 -0.53 4.31 5.33
CA GLN A 74 -1.10 4.37 3.98
C GLN A 74 -0.81 5.69 3.27
N ALA A 75 -0.80 6.82 4.00
CA ALA A 75 -0.60 8.14 3.41
C ALA A 75 0.82 8.26 2.83
N GLN A 76 1.82 7.90 3.63
CA GLN A 76 3.21 7.95 3.19
C GLN A 76 3.53 6.88 2.15
N GLY A 77 2.94 5.69 2.23
CA GLY A 77 3.13 4.69 1.19
C GLY A 77 2.54 5.12 -0.15
N LEU A 78 1.43 5.87 -0.16
CA LEU A 78 0.88 6.46 -1.38
C LEU A 78 1.81 7.56 -1.91
N GLU A 79 2.27 8.47 -1.05
CA GLU A 79 3.26 9.50 -1.40
C GLU A 79 4.53 8.88 -2.00
N ALA A 80 4.99 7.75 -1.47
CA ALA A 80 6.14 7.04 -1.99
C ALA A 80 5.90 6.50 -3.41
N LEU A 81 4.73 5.91 -3.67
CA LEU A 81 4.37 5.45 -5.01
C LEU A 81 4.19 6.60 -6.00
N GLU A 82 3.54 7.69 -5.59
CA GLU A 82 3.37 8.89 -6.40
C GLU A 82 4.71 9.56 -6.73
N ALA A 83 5.68 9.47 -5.83
CA ALA A 83 7.06 9.89 -6.08
C ALA A 83 7.81 8.95 -7.03
N GLY A 84 7.29 7.75 -7.32
CA GLY A 84 7.89 6.79 -8.25
C GLY A 84 8.63 5.64 -7.58
N ALA A 85 8.43 5.41 -6.27
CA ALA A 85 8.91 4.22 -5.61
C ALA A 85 8.20 2.98 -6.13
N ARG A 86 8.93 1.86 -6.18
CA ARG A 86 8.40 0.53 -6.48
C ARG A 86 8.24 -0.33 -5.24
N GLY A 87 8.78 0.10 -4.10
CA GLY A 87 8.63 -0.58 -2.82
C GLY A 87 8.36 0.38 -1.66
N TYR A 88 7.55 -0.08 -0.69
CA TYR A 88 7.37 0.57 0.60
C TYR A 88 7.32 -0.50 1.69
N VAL A 89 8.28 -0.47 2.62
CA VAL A 89 8.46 -1.54 3.60
C VAL A 89 8.97 -1.03 4.94
N HIS A 90 8.72 -1.82 5.98
CA HIS A 90 9.21 -1.53 7.33
C HIS A 90 10.75 -1.52 7.38
N ALA A 91 11.36 -0.47 7.92
CA ALA A 91 12.82 -0.30 8.04
C ALA A 91 13.50 -1.45 8.81
N LEU A 92 12.81 -1.98 9.81
CA LEU A 92 13.24 -3.14 10.61
C LEU A 92 12.68 -4.48 10.13
N ALA A 93 12.24 -4.60 8.87
CA ALA A 93 11.81 -5.90 8.34
C ALA A 93 12.93 -6.95 8.44
N ASN A 94 12.55 -8.22 8.52
CA ASN A 94 13.54 -9.31 8.57
C ASN A 94 14.37 -9.32 7.26
N PRO A 95 15.67 -9.70 7.32
CA PRO A 95 16.53 -9.70 6.14
C PRO A 95 15.97 -10.45 4.92
N GLU A 96 15.33 -11.60 5.14
CA GLU A 96 14.66 -12.37 4.08
C GLU A 96 13.52 -11.61 3.38
N VAL A 97 12.84 -10.72 4.10
CA VAL A 97 11.80 -9.87 3.52
C VAL A 97 12.45 -8.80 2.67
N LEU A 98 13.52 -8.16 3.14
CA LEU A 98 14.26 -7.15 2.39
C LEU A 98 14.83 -7.72 1.08
N HIS A 99 15.37 -8.95 1.11
CA HIS A 99 15.76 -9.66 -0.11
C HIS A 99 14.62 -9.89 -1.08
N ARG A 100 13.45 -10.34 -0.59
CA ARG A 100 12.27 -10.52 -1.44
C ARG A 100 11.83 -9.20 -2.08
N VAL A 101 11.84 -8.10 -1.32
CA VAL A 101 11.53 -6.77 -1.83
C VAL A 101 12.51 -6.39 -2.94
N ALA A 102 13.82 -6.55 -2.71
CA ALA A 102 14.86 -6.30 -3.71
C ALA A 102 14.61 -7.08 -5.00
N THR A 103 14.38 -8.39 -4.89
CA THR A 103 14.09 -9.26 -6.04
C THR A 103 12.86 -8.79 -6.81
N VAL A 104 11.75 -8.51 -6.11
CA VAL A 104 10.51 -8.07 -6.76
C VAL A 104 10.71 -6.75 -7.50
N VAL A 105 11.32 -5.76 -6.84
CA VAL A 105 11.45 -4.39 -7.37
C VAL A 105 12.46 -4.31 -8.53
N THR A 106 13.52 -5.11 -8.49
CA THR A 106 14.51 -5.21 -9.58
C THR A 106 13.96 -5.90 -10.82
N HIS A 107 12.95 -6.77 -10.67
CA HIS A 107 12.24 -7.40 -11.79
C HIS A 107 10.96 -6.63 -12.16
N GLU A 108 10.98 -5.31 -11.97
CA GLU A 108 9.89 -4.38 -12.33
C GLU A 108 8.55 -4.62 -11.60
N GLY A 109 8.56 -5.44 -10.55
CA GLY A 109 7.42 -5.65 -9.67
C GLY A 109 7.22 -4.54 -8.64
N LEU A 110 6.04 -4.54 -8.02
CA LEU A 110 5.67 -3.62 -6.94
C LEU A 110 5.62 -4.35 -5.60
N TRP A 111 6.28 -3.80 -4.57
CA TRP A 111 6.20 -4.31 -3.20
C TRP A 111 5.56 -3.28 -2.27
N VAL A 112 4.26 -3.37 -2.06
CA VAL A 112 3.54 -2.52 -1.11
C VAL A 112 2.51 -3.35 -0.34
N GLY A 113 2.09 -2.85 0.82
CA GLY A 113 1.09 -3.51 1.65
C GLY A 113 -0.23 -3.76 0.90
N PRO A 114 -0.97 -4.85 1.22
CA PRO A 114 -2.23 -5.20 0.54
C PRO A 114 -3.26 -4.07 0.48
N GLU A 115 -3.32 -3.25 1.53
CA GLU A 115 -4.22 -2.10 1.63
C GLU A 115 -3.86 -1.02 0.60
N LEU A 116 -2.57 -0.87 0.30
CA LEU A 116 -2.05 0.15 -0.60
C LEU A 116 -2.21 -0.26 -2.06
N VAL A 117 -1.99 -1.55 -2.38
CA VAL A 117 -2.30 -2.13 -3.70
C VAL A 117 -3.77 -1.87 -4.07
N SER A 118 -4.68 -2.13 -3.13
CA SER A 118 -6.12 -1.96 -3.33
C SER A 118 -6.50 -0.53 -3.70
N ARG A 119 -5.86 0.47 -3.07
CA ARG A 119 -6.09 1.88 -3.33
C ARG A 119 -5.52 2.34 -4.67
N VAL A 120 -4.30 1.91 -5.00
CA VAL A 120 -3.60 2.29 -6.24
C VAL A 120 -4.27 1.69 -7.46
N VAL A 121 -4.64 0.41 -7.41
CA VAL A 121 -5.41 -0.25 -8.48
C VAL A 121 -6.78 0.40 -8.63
N GLY A 122 -7.44 0.75 -7.52
CA GLY A 122 -8.71 1.49 -7.55
C GLY A 122 -8.60 2.87 -8.20
N ALA A 123 -7.55 3.63 -7.87
CA ALA A 123 -7.31 4.96 -8.43
C ALA A 123 -6.88 4.92 -9.91
N GLY A 124 -5.95 4.02 -10.27
CA GLY A 124 -5.45 3.87 -11.65
C GLY A 124 -6.51 3.37 -12.62
N PHE A 125 -7.37 2.43 -12.20
CA PHE A 125 -8.50 1.98 -13.02
C PHE A 125 -9.52 3.10 -13.27
N SER A 126 -9.70 4.00 -12.30
CA SER A 126 -10.59 5.17 -12.42
C SER A 126 -10.00 6.24 -13.35
N ALA A 127 -8.68 6.44 -13.34
CA ALA A 127 -7.99 7.42 -14.18
C ALA A 127 -7.90 7.01 -15.67
N LEU A 128 -7.86 5.70 -15.96
CA LEU A 128 -7.77 5.17 -17.34
C LEU A 128 -9.11 5.11 -18.08
N GLY A 129 -10.17 5.75 -17.56
CA GLY A 129 -11.49 5.78 -18.21
C GLY A 129 -12.15 4.40 -18.30
N GLY A 130 -11.64 3.41 -17.56
CA GLY A 130 -12.28 2.11 -17.39
C GLY A 130 -13.56 2.31 -16.61
N ALA A 131 -14.65 2.60 -17.32
CA ALA A 131 -15.99 2.66 -16.76
C ALA A 131 -16.30 1.29 -16.15
N PRO A 132 -16.33 1.17 -14.82
CA PRO A 132 -16.78 -0.03 -14.17
C PRO A 132 -18.29 0.01 -14.16
N ARG A 133 -18.94 -1.01 -14.72
CA ARG A 133 -20.36 -1.26 -14.48
C ARG A 133 -20.55 -1.63 -13.01
N GLY A 134 -20.68 -0.63 -12.15
CA GLY A 134 -20.92 -0.76 -10.72
C GLY A 134 -21.87 0.33 -10.26
N SER A 135 -22.98 0.49 -10.99
CA SER A 135 -24.16 1.24 -10.55
C SER A 135 -24.69 0.63 -9.25
N GLN A 136 -25.41 1.43 -8.46
CA GLN A 136 -26.16 1.13 -7.22
C GLN A 136 -26.99 -0.18 -7.17
N GLN A 137 -27.04 -0.97 -8.26
CA GLN A 137 -27.80 -2.21 -8.49
C GLN A 137 -27.54 -3.37 -7.52
N GLY A 138 -26.55 -3.28 -6.63
CA GLY A 138 -26.26 -4.31 -5.61
C GLY A 138 -26.89 -4.02 -4.24
N LEU A 139 -26.93 -2.76 -3.81
CA LEU A 139 -27.38 -2.38 -2.46
C LEU A 139 -28.89 -2.60 -2.27
N GLU A 140 -29.69 -2.48 -3.33
CA GLU A 140 -31.13 -2.78 -3.33
C GLU A 140 -31.44 -4.24 -3.01
N ARG A 141 -30.48 -5.16 -3.19
CA ARG A 141 -30.63 -6.58 -2.88
C ARG A 141 -30.40 -6.90 -1.40
N LEU A 142 -29.87 -5.95 -0.64
CA LEU A 142 -29.64 -6.07 0.78
C LEU A 142 -30.87 -5.60 1.57
N THR A 143 -31.16 -6.28 2.67
CA THR A 143 -32.09 -5.77 3.68
C THR A 143 -31.50 -4.53 4.35
N GLU A 144 -32.34 -3.71 5.00
CA GLU A 144 -31.89 -2.50 5.70
C GLU A 144 -30.76 -2.78 6.70
N ARG A 145 -30.86 -3.90 7.46
CA ARG A 145 -29.83 -4.31 8.41
C ARG A 145 -28.55 -4.79 7.74
N GLU A 146 -28.66 -5.54 6.65
CA GLU A 146 -27.49 -5.95 5.86
C GLU A 146 -26.80 -4.74 5.23
N ARG A 147 -27.56 -3.75 4.74
CA ARG A 147 -27.03 -2.51 4.19
C ARG A 147 -26.27 -1.71 5.25
N ALA A 148 -26.84 -1.54 6.45
CA ALA A 148 -26.17 -0.86 7.55
C ALA A 148 -24.84 -1.54 7.94
N VAL A 149 -24.83 -2.88 8.01
CA VAL A 149 -23.59 -3.65 8.26
C VAL A 149 -22.59 -3.47 7.11
N ALA A 150 -23.04 -3.55 5.85
CA ALA A 150 -22.17 -3.44 4.69
C ALA A 150 -21.51 -2.06 4.57
N LEU A 151 -22.25 -0.99 4.85
CA LEU A 151 -21.74 0.39 4.85
C LEU A 151 -20.71 0.61 5.97
N ALA A 152 -21.02 0.23 7.20
CA ALA A 152 -20.07 0.34 8.31
C ALA A 152 -18.77 -0.46 8.06
N VAL A 153 -18.88 -1.60 7.38
CA VAL A 153 -17.72 -2.40 6.97
C VAL A 153 -16.94 -1.74 5.84
N ALA A 154 -17.62 -1.09 4.89
CA ALA A 154 -17.00 -0.31 3.81
C ALA A 154 -16.23 0.91 4.34
N GLU A 155 -16.70 1.51 5.43
CA GLU A 155 -16.00 2.57 6.20
C GLU A 155 -14.78 2.05 6.99
N GLY A 156 -14.51 0.74 6.95
CA GLY A 156 -13.36 0.12 7.60
C GLY A 156 -13.61 -0.39 9.03
N GLN A 157 -14.84 -0.29 9.56
CA GLN A 157 -15.13 -0.72 10.93
C GLN A 157 -15.00 -2.23 11.14
N SER A 158 -14.29 -2.67 12.18
CA SER A 158 -14.19 -4.07 12.58
C SER A 158 -15.56 -4.61 13.02
N ASN A 159 -15.74 -5.94 13.02
CA ASN A 159 -17.01 -6.53 13.45
C ASN A 159 -17.40 -6.15 14.89
N LYS A 160 -16.43 -5.91 15.77
CA LYS A 160 -16.67 -5.45 17.15
C LYS A 160 -17.18 -4.01 17.19
N GLU A 161 -16.68 -3.16 16.31
CA GLU A 161 -17.12 -1.77 16.17
C GLU A 161 -18.53 -1.71 15.54
N VAL A 162 -18.76 -2.47 14.47
CA VAL A 162 -20.08 -2.62 13.84
C VAL A 162 -21.11 -3.17 14.83
N ALA A 163 -20.74 -4.18 15.61
CA ALA A 163 -21.59 -4.76 16.65
C ALA A 163 -22.01 -3.72 17.68
N ARG A 164 -21.06 -2.91 18.16
CA ARG A 164 -21.32 -1.82 19.11
C ARG A 164 -22.18 -0.73 18.48
N HIS A 165 -21.86 -0.33 17.26
CA HIS A 165 -22.54 0.75 16.54
C HIS A 165 -24.00 0.40 16.21
N LEU A 166 -24.27 -0.85 15.81
CA LEU A 166 -25.61 -1.32 15.43
C LEU A 166 -26.37 -2.02 16.57
N ALA A 167 -25.80 -2.04 17.78
CA ALA A 167 -26.34 -2.70 18.97
C ALA A 167 -26.69 -4.19 18.74
N ILE A 168 -25.76 -4.94 18.13
CA ILE A 168 -25.87 -6.39 17.87
C ILE A 168 -24.61 -7.13 18.34
N SER A 169 -24.61 -8.47 18.30
CA SER A 169 -23.43 -9.27 18.67
C SER A 169 -22.44 -9.42 17.51
N ASP A 170 -21.15 -9.62 17.80
CA ASP A 170 -20.13 -9.96 16.77
C ASP A 170 -20.52 -11.21 15.95
N ARG A 171 -21.17 -12.18 16.60
CA ARG A 171 -21.72 -13.37 15.91
C ARG A 171 -22.79 -12.96 14.88
N THR A 172 -23.68 -12.03 15.24
CA THR A 172 -24.72 -11.52 14.35
C THR A 172 -24.13 -10.74 13.17
N VAL A 173 -23.08 -9.95 13.40
CA VAL A 173 -22.36 -9.25 12.32
C VAL A 173 -21.77 -10.24 11.31
N LYS A 174 -21.15 -11.33 11.79
CA LYS A 174 -20.62 -12.39 10.90
C LYS A 174 -21.73 -13.05 10.08
N CYS A 175 -22.88 -13.31 10.67
CA CYS A 175 -24.04 -13.84 9.95
C CYS A 175 -24.53 -12.89 8.84
N HIS A 176 -24.62 -11.59 9.12
CA HIS A 176 -24.96 -10.60 8.10
C HIS A 176 -23.91 -10.54 6.99
N LEU A 177 -22.62 -10.54 7.32
CA LEU A 177 -21.54 -10.56 6.32
C LEU A 177 -21.61 -11.76 5.39
N SER A 178 -21.87 -12.97 5.91
CA SER A 178 -22.05 -14.15 5.06
C SER A 178 -23.23 -14.02 4.09
N ALA A 179 -24.34 -13.43 4.53
CA ALA A 179 -25.49 -13.18 3.67
C ALA A 179 -25.20 -12.10 2.61
N ILE A 180 -24.51 -11.02 3.00
CA ILE A 180 -24.09 -9.92 2.12
C ILE A 180 -23.15 -10.44 1.03
N PHE A 181 -22.14 -11.24 1.39
CA PHE A 181 -21.19 -11.83 0.45
C PHE A 181 -21.89 -12.66 -0.62
N ARG A 182 -22.85 -13.50 -0.22
CA ARG A 182 -23.66 -14.29 -1.14
C ARG A 182 -24.54 -13.41 -2.04
N LYS A 183 -25.18 -12.38 -1.50
CA LYS A 183 -26.12 -11.51 -2.25
C LYS A 183 -25.43 -10.57 -3.23
N LEU A 184 -24.22 -10.14 -2.90
CA LEU A 184 -23.41 -9.26 -3.74
C LEU A 184 -22.38 -10.02 -4.58
N GLU A 185 -22.36 -11.36 -4.49
CA GLU A 185 -21.42 -12.23 -5.21
C GLU A 185 -19.94 -11.87 -4.95
N VAL A 186 -19.66 -11.33 -3.76
CA VAL A 186 -18.30 -11.01 -3.31
C VAL A 186 -17.78 -12.12 -2.40
N ARG A 187 -16.48 -12.40 -2.52
CA ARG A 187 -15.86 -13.57 -1.86
C ARG A 187 -15.45 -13.30 -0.42
N ASP A 188 -15.18 -12.04 -0.09
CA ASP A 188 -14.64 -11.65 1.20
C ASP A 188 -14.90 -10.18 1.51
N ARG A 189 -14.48 -9.79 2.71
CA ARG A 189 -14.61 -8.43 3.24
C ARG A 189 -13.89 -7.40 2.37
N MET A 190 -12.74 -7.75 1.77
CA MET A 190 -11.99 -6.83 0.93
C MET A 190 -12.76 -6.56 -0.37
N GLN A 191 -13.30 -7.59 -1.00
CA GLN A 191 -14.17 -7.43 -2.16
C GLN A 191 -15.45 -6.66 -1.83
N LEU A 192 -16.03 -6.83 -0.64
CA LEU A 192 -17.17 -6.02 -0.20
C LEU A 192 -16.82 -4.53 -0.10
N VAL A 193 -15.68 -4.20 0.51
CA VAL A 193 -15.21 -2.81 0.62
C VAL A 193 -14.99 -2.22 -0.77
N LEU A 194 -14.31 -2.94 -1.66
CA LEU A 194 -14.07 -2.51 -3.06
C LEU A 194 -15.36 -2.38 -3.87
N HIS A 195 -16.36 -3.22 -3.58
CA HIS A 195 -17.67 -3.17 -4.23
C HIS A 195 -18.49 -1.94 -3.80
N LEU A 196 -18.27 -1.42 -2.58
CA LEU A 196 -19.06 -0.32 -2.00
C LEU A 196 -18.37 1.05 -2.01
N SER A 197 -17.03 1.10 -2.03
CA SER A 197 -16.22 2.34 -2.02
C SER A 197 -16.37 3.23 -3.27
N ARG A 198 -17.26 2.89 -4.21
CA ARG A 198 -17.56 3.65 -5.43
C ARG A 198 -18.83 4.53 -5.31
N SER A 199 -19.43 4.65 -4.13
CA SER A 199 -20.73 5.34 -3.95
C SER A 199 -20.68 6.74 -3.29
N GLU A 200 -19.52 7.28 -2.93
CA GLU A 200 -19.44 8.59 -2.22
C GLU A 200 -19.20 9.81 -3.12
N THR A 201 -19.47 9.71 -4.41
CA THR A 201 -19.64 10.91 -5.25
C THR A 201 -20.94 10.79 -6.02
N VAL A 202 -22.02 11.16 -5.33
CA VAL A 202 -23.08 12.09 -5.76
C VAL A 202 -24.19 11.94 -4.73
N ASP A 203 -24.36 12.93 -3.87
CA ASP A 203 -25.64 13.61 -3.70
C ASP A 203 -25.39 14.98 -3.04
N ALA A 204 -25.99 16.00 -3.66
CA ALA A 204 -26.00 17.40 -3.28
C ALA A 204 -27.09 17.71 -2.25
#